data_AF-A0A395J161-F1
#
_entry.id   AF-A0A395J161-F1
#
_cell.length_a   1.000
_cell.length_b   1.000
_cell.length_c   1.000
_cell.angle_alpha   90.00
_cell.angle_beta   90.00
_cell.angle_gamma   90.00
#
_symmetry.space_group_name_H-M   'P 1'
#
loop_
_entity.id
_entity.type
_entity.pdbx_description
1 polymer ?
#
loop_
_entity_poly.entity_id
_entity_poly.type
_entity_poly.pdbx_seq_one_letter_code
_entity_poly.pdbx_strand_id
1 'polypeptide(L)'
;MAYDHPVQNSEVYLPNSAPHTCLPPPSPPTPATPCEEHSSPLDDLMPLTPPEIQKGCPPFSQRLTRAVHVLTTEATSLSSLTMLYDTDPAARDAFSKTVEGIKRSHGERGKLVICGVGKSGYIAQKLVASMLSLGIQAHYLHPSEALHGDLGVVTKYDTCSS
;
A
#
# COMPACT_ATOMS: atom_id res chain seq x y z
N MET A 1 30.72 4.08 -6.02
CA MET A 1 30.10 3.02 -5.19
C MET A 1 28.87 3.66 -4.55
N ALA A 2 27.70 3.46 -5.16
CA ALA A 2 26.44 4.03 -4.69
C ALA A 2 25.79 3.02 -3.74
N TYR A 3 25.56 3.44 -2.50
CA TYR A 3 24.82 2.64 -1.52
C TYR A 3 23.33 2.88 -1.74
N ASP A 4 22.64 1.83 -2.15
CA ASP A 4 21.19 1.78 -2.29
C ASP A 4 20.61 1.55 -0.89
N HIS A 5 19.96 2.57 -0.32
CA HIS A 5 19.27 2.44 0.95
C HIS A 5 17.85 1.90 0.71
N PRO A 6 17.38 0.91 1.48
CA PRO A 6 16.04 0.38 1.32
C PRO A 6 15.00 1.45 1.65
N VAL A 7 14.00 1.58 0.77
CA VAL A 7 12.86 2.49 0.98
C VAL A 7 12.04 1.98 2.16
N GLN A 8 12.07 2.73 3.26
CA GLN A 8 11.35 2.45 4.49
C GLN A 8 9.91 2.98 4.34
N ASN A 9 8.92 2.08 4.20
CA ASN A 9 7.52 2.42 3.91
C ASN A 9 6.64 2.56 5.17
N SER A 10 7.21 2.69 6.36
CA SER A 10 6.45 2.74 7.61
C SER A 10 7.10 3.71 8.59
N GLU A 11 6.41 4.81 8.89
CA GLU A 11 6.77 5.73 9.97
C GLU A 11 5.71 5.68 11.07
N VAL A 12 6.17 5.65 12.32
CA VAL A 12 5.32 5.74 13.52
C VAL A 12 5.37 7.18 14.01
N TYR A 13 4.27 7.91 13.91
CA TYR A 13 4.20 9.31 14.34
C TYR A 13 3.86 9.40 15.83
N LEU A 14 4.77 9.99 16.62
CA LEU A 14 4.56 10.31 18.03
C LEU A 14 4.32 11.83 18.15
N PRO A 15 3.21 12.29 18.77
CA PRO A 15 2.88 13.71 18.82
C PRO A 15 3.68 14.44 19.90
N ASN A 16 5.00 14.70 19.67
CA ASN A 16 5.75 15.83 20.25
C ASN A 16 7.19 16.08 19.71
N SER A 17 7.57 15.61 18.52
CA SER A 17 8.87 15.97 17.92
C SER A 17 8.75 17.22 17.03
N ALA A 18 9.74 18.10 17.12
CA ALA A 18 9.78 19.38 16.41
C ALA A 18 9.69 19.22 14.88
N PRO A 19 9.07 20.17 14.16
CA PRO A 19 8.88 20.07 12.72
C PRO A 19 10.20 20.25 11.98
N HIS A 20 10.76 19.16 11.46
CA HIS A 20 11.79 19.23 10.42
C HIS A 20 11.08 19.32 9.07
N THR A 21 11.17 20.49 8.43
CA THR A 21 10.61 20.74 7.10
C THR A 21 11.38 19.91 6.06
N CYS A 22 10.84 18.76 5.67
CA CYS A 22 11.33 18.01 4.52
C CYS A 22 10.49 18.40 3.30
N LEU A 23 11.04 19.26 2.44
CA LEU A 23 10.44 19.53 1.13
C LEU A 23 10.54 18.26 0.28
N PRO A 24 9.44 17.76 -0.32
CA PRO A 24 9.52 16.64 -1.24
C PRO A 24 10.32 17.04 -2.49
N PRO A 25 11.13 16.12 -3.06
CA PRO A 25 11.86 16.41 -4.28
C PRO A 25 10.89 16.67 -5.45
N PRO A 26 11.25 17.57 -6.39
CA PRO A 26 10.39 17.88 -7.53
C PRO A 26 10.19 16.66 -8.42
N SER A 27 8.99 16.56 -9.00
CA SER A 27 8.63 15.48 -9.92
C SER A 27 9.50 15.49 -11.18
N PRO A 28 9.88 14.32 -11.72
CA PRO A 28 10.63 14.23 -12.98
C PRO A 28 9.77 14.72 -14.16
N PRO A 29 10.39 15.28 -15.22
CA PRO A 29 9.68 15.79 -16.38
C PRO A 29 9.01 14.67 -17.19
N THR A 30 7.83 14.95 -17.72
CA THR A 30 7.07 14.05 -18.59
C THR A 30 7.81 13.82 -19.92
N PRO A 31 7.91 12.57 -20.43
CA PRO A 31 8.54 12.31 -21.71
C PRO A 31 7.70 12.89 -22.87
N ALA A 32 8.37 13.38 -23.91
CA ALA A 32 7.73 13.92 -25.09
C ALA A 32 6.96 12.85 -25.88
N THR A 33 5.75 13.19 -26.29
CA THR A 33 4.94 12.42 -27.23
C THR A 33 5.61 12.46 -28.62
N PRO A 34 5.88 11.33 -29.28
CA PRO A 34 6.34 11.35 -30.67
C PRO A 34 5.24 11.97 -31.54
N CYS A 35 5.54 13.08 -32.20
CA CYS A 35 4.69 13.63 -33.24
C CYS A 35 4.82 12.72 -34.47
N GLU A 36 3.71 12.11 -34.90
CA GLU A 36 3.64 11.40 -36.18
C GLU A 36 3.68 12.41 -37.32
N GLU A 37 4.59 12.21 -38.28
CA GLU A 37 4.68 13.01 -39.49
C GLU A 37 3.49 12.72 -40.42
N HIS A 38 2.83 13.81 -40.84
CA HIS A 38 1.85 13.80 -41.91
C HIS A 38 2.54 13.45 -43.25
N SER A 39 2.12 12.35 -43.88
CA SER A 39 2.04 12.30 -45.34
C SER A 39 0.94 11.34 -45.77
N SER A 40 -0.05 11.85 -46.51
CA SER A 40 -0.91 11.04 -47.37
C SER A 40 -0.49 11.30 -48.82
N PRO A 41 -0.66 10.30 -49.71
CA PRO A 41 -1.84 10.35 -50.56
C PRO A 41 -2.58 9.01 -50.69
N LEU A 42 -3.84 9.15 -51.11
CA LEU A 42 -4.87 8.14 -51.30
C LEU A 42 -4.50 7.07 -52.35
N ASP A 43 -4.81 5.81 -52.03
CA ASP A 43 -5.38 4.74 -52.89
C ASP A 43 -4.76 3.36 -52.57
N ASP A 44 -5.34 2.65 -51.61
CA ASP A 44 -5.57 1.20 -51.72
C ASP A 44 -6.55 0.76 -50.64
N LEU A 45 -7.72 0.27 -51.04
CA LEU A 45 -8.80 -0.21 -50.17
C LEU A 45 -8.37 -1.53 -49.48
N MET A 46 -7.59 -1.42 -48.42
CA MET A 46 -7.41 -2.51 -47.46
C MET A 46 -8.75 -2.76 -46.73
N PRO A 47 -9.20 -4.01 -46.54
CA PRO A 47 -10.46 -4.27 -45.84
C PRO A 47 -10.37 -3.73 -44.40
N LEU A 48 -11.26 -2.80 -44.04
CA LEU A 48 -11.44 -2.26 -42.68
C LEU A 48 -12.04 -3.28 -41.71
N THR A 49 -11.74 -4.57 -41.88
CA THR A 49 -12.08 -5.56 -40.87
C THR A 49 -11.03 -5.43 -39.78
N PRO A 50 -11.37 -5.02 -38.54
CA PRO A 50 -10.45 -5.18 -37.43
C PRO A 50 -10.00 -6.64 -37.45
N PRO A 51 -8.70 -6.96 -37.25
CA PRO A 51 -8.32 -8.34 -37.02
C PRO A 51 -9.23 -8.83 -35.91
N GLU A 52 -9.97 -9.93 -36.15
CA GLU A 52 -10.75 -10.56 -35.11
C GLU A 52 -9.81 -10.78 -33.94
N ILE A 53 -9.94 -9.96 -32.91
CA ILE A 53 -9.39 -10.28 -31.61
C ILE A 53 -10.21 -11.49 -31.21
N GLN A 54 -9.68 -12.68 -31.50
CA GLN A 54 -10.14 -13.91 -30.89
C GLN A 54 -9.97 -13.70 -29.39
N LYS A 55 -10.99 -13.14 -28.74
CA LYS A 55 -11.21 -13.16 -27.29
C LYS A 55 -11.55 -14.61 -26.94
N GLY A 56 -10.62 -15.52 -27.22
CA GLY A 56 -10.64 -16.85 -26.65
C GLY A 56 -10.47 -16.68 -25.15
N CYS A 57 -11.45 -17.15 -24.39
CA CYS A 57 -11.23 -17.38 -22.97
C CYS A 57 -9.99 -18.30 -22.86
N PRO A 58 -8.96 -17.93 -22.09
CA PRO A 58 -7.76 -18.75 -21.99
C PRO A 58 -8.15 -20.17 -21.55
N PRO A 59 -7.52 -21.22 -22.13
CA PRO A 59 -7.84 -22.60 -21.81
C PRO A 59 -7.79 -22.83 -20.31
N PHE A 60 -8.62 -23.76 -19.81
CA PHE A 60 -8.71 -24.05 -18.37
C PHE A 60 -7.33 -24.31 -17.74
N SER A 61 -6.45 -25.03 -18.45
CA SER A 61 -5.06 -25.26 -18.05
C SER A 61 -4.30 -23.95 -17.81
N GLN A 62 -4.41 -22.96 -18.71
CA GLN A 62 -3.75 -21.66 -18.56
C GLN A 62 -4.33 -20.86 -17.38
N ARG A 63 -5.65 -20.90 -17.16
CA ARG A 63 -6.29 -20.29 -15.98
C ARG A 63 -5.80 -20.93 -14.68
N LEU A 64 -5.71 -22.25 -14.67
CA LEU A 64 -5.19 -23.01 -13.52
C LEU A 64 -3.71 -22.71 -13.26
N THR A 65 -2.87 -22.73 -14.29
CA THR A 65 -1.45 -22.36 -14.19
C THR A 65 -1.29 -20.96 -13.62
N ARG A 66 -2.10 -19.99 -14.07
CA ARG A 66 -2.05 -18.62 -13.55
C ARG A 66 -2.51 -18.53 -12.09
N ALA A 67 -3.57 -19.23 -11.71
CA ALA A 67 -4.04 -19.27 -10.33
C ALA A 67 -2.97 -19.87 -9.40
N VAL A 68 -2.39 -21.02 -9.79
CA VAL A 68 -1.29 -21.65 -9.05
C VAL A 68 -0.09 -20.70 -8.94
N HIS A 69 0.30 -20.04 -10.03
CA HIS A 69 1.39 -19.07 -10.01
C HIS A 69 1.15 -17.94 -9.01
N VAL A 70 -0.03 -17.30 -9.02
CA VAL A 70 -0.39 -16.24 -8.06
C VAL A 70 -0.29 -16.75 -6.62
N LEU A 71 -0.88 -17.92 -6.32
CA LEU A 71 -0.84 -18.50 -4.98
C LEU A 71 0.60 -18.82 -4.54
N THR A 72 1.43 -19.33 -5.46
CA THR A 72 2.86 -19.57 -5.18
C THR A 72 3.59 -18.26 -4.89
N THR A 73 3.37 -17.21 -5.69
CA THR A 73 3.98 -15.90 -5.47
C THR A 73 3.58 -15.31 -4.13
N GLU A 74 2.30 -15.40 -3.75
CA GLU A 74 1.83 -14.95 -2.44
C GLU A 74 2.48 -15.74 -1.30
N ALA A 75 2.55 -17.07 -1.41
CA ALA A 75 3.22 -17.91 -0.41
C ALA A 75 4.70 -17.55 -0.25
N THR A 76 5.42 -17.33 -1.35
CA THR A 76 6.82 -16.87 -1.32
C THR A 76 6.95 -15.52 -0.62
N SER A 77 6.06 -14.57 -0.91
CA SER A 77 6.07 -13.26 -0.25
C SER A 77 5.90 -13.37 1.26
N LEU A 78 5.02 -14.27 1.74
CA LEU A 78 4.85 -14.53 3.17
C LEU A 78 6.10 -15.15 3.79
N SER A 79 6.76 -16.09 3.10
CA SER A 79 8.03 -16.67 3.57
C SER A 79 9.13 -15.61 3.70
N SER A 80 9.21 -14.67 2.76
CA SER A 80 10.14 -13.54 2.84
C SER A 80 9.85 -12.64 4.04
N LEU A 81 8.57 -12.38 4.35
CA LEU A 81 8.20 -11.63 5.55
C LEU A 81 8.62 -12.35 6.83
N THR A 82 8.46 -13.67 6.91
CA THR A 82 8.95 -14.45 8.07
C THR A 82 10.46 -14.27 8.26
N MET A 83 11.24 -14.35 7.18
CA MET A 83 12.68 -14.13 7.23
C MET A 83 13.04 -12.71 7.67
N LEU A 84 12.29 -11.69 7.20
CA LEU A 84 12.49 -10.30 7.61
C LEU A 84 12.35 -10.16 9.13
N TYR A 85 11.24 -10.62 9.70
CA TYR A 85 10.99 -10.51 11.14
C TYR A 85 11.90 -11.38 12.00
N ASP A 86 12.52 -12.43 11.45
CA ASP A 86 13.49 -13.25 12.18
C ASP A 86 14.88 -12.61 12.20
N THR A 87 15.31 -12.10 11.04
CA THR A 87 16.71 -11.71 10.81
C THR A 87 16.99 -10.21 10.95
N ASP A 88 16.03 -9.33 10.65
CA ASP A 88 16.24 -7.88 10.70
C ASP A 88 15.94 -7.30 12.10
N PRO A 89 16.94 -6.73 12.81
CA PRO A 89 16.73 -6.11 14.11
C PRO A 89 15.76 -4.92 14.08
N ALA A 90 15.74 -4.15 12.99
CA ALA A 90 14.88 -2.97 12.88
C ALA A 90 13.40 -3.37 12.79
N ALA A 91 13.07 -4.36 11.95
CA ALA A 91 11.73 -4.93 11.86
C ALA A 91 11.24 -5.49 13.22
N ARG A 92 12.11 -6.17 13.96
CA ARG A 92 11.80 -6.75 15.28
C ARG A 92 11.50 -5.67 16.33
N ASP A 93 12.33 -4.64 16.38
CA ASP A 93 12.15 -3.51 17.28
C ASP A 93 10.86 -2.74 16.97
N ALA A 94 10.62 -2.43 15.69
CA ALA A 94 9.39 -1.78 15.25
C ALA A 94 8.13 -2.58 15.61
N PHE A 95 8.16 -3.91 15.44
CA PHE A 95 7.08 -4.80 15.85
C PHE A 95 6.84 -4.73 17.36
N SER A 96 7.89 -4.87 18.18
CA SER A 96 7.78 -4.81 19.65
C SER A 96 7.20 -3.47 20.11
N LYS A 97 7.71 -2.36 19.58
CA LYS A 97 7.22 -1.01 19.88
C LYS A 97 5.74 -0.83 19.52
N THR A 98 5.31 -1.39 18.40
CA THR A 98 3.91 -1.34 17.98
C THR A 98 3.01 -2.09 18.96
N VAL A 99 3.40 -3.30 19.37
CA VAL A 99 2.65 -4.09 20.37
C VAL A 99 2.57 -3.37 21.71
N GLU A 100 3.67 -2.78 22.17
CA GLU A 100 3.70 -1.98 23.41
C GLU A 100 2.80 -0.75 23.33
N GLY A 101 2.83 -0.01 22.21
CA GLY A 101 1.96 1.13 21.97
C GLY A 101 0.48 0.77 21.98
N ILE A 102 0.11 -0.37 21.37
CA ILE A 102 -1.27 -0.88 21.40
C ILE A 102 -1.68 -1.24 22.84
N LYS A 103 -0.84 -1.97 23.57
CA LYS A 103 -1.11 -2.35 24.97
C LYS A 103 -1.31 -1.13 25.86
N ARG A 104 -0.46 -0.11 25.68
CA ARG A 104 -0.56 1.16 26.42
C ARG A 104 -1.87 1.87 26.11
N SER A 105 -2.17 2.09 24.83
CA SER A 105 -3.40 2.77 24.38
C SER A 105 -4.63 2.06 24.92
N HIS A 106 -4.67 0.72 24.84
CA HIS A 106 -5.77 -0.08 25.39
C HIS A 106 -5.96 0.12 26.90
N GLY A 107 -4.87 0.14 27.69
CA GLY A 107 -4.93 0.39 29.13
C GLY A 107 -5.37 1.81 29.50
N GLU A 108 -5.04 2.80 28.66
CA GLU A 108 -5.43 4.20 28.81
C GLU A 108 -6.83 4.50 28.23
N ARG A 109 -7.57 3.49 27.76
CA ARG A 109 -8.86 3.61 27.05
C ARG A 109 -8.78 4.49 25.79
N GLY A 110 -7.61 4.53 25.16
CA GLY A 110 -7.42 5.07 23.82
C GLY A 110 -7.80 4.06 22.74
N LYS A 111 -7.71 4.50 21.49
CA LYS A 111 -8.00 3.66 20.32
C LYS A 111 -6.79 3.50 19.40
N LEU A 112 -6.76 2.37 18.71
CA LEU A 112 -5.86 2.12 17.59
C LEU A 112 -6.45 2.72 16.32
N VAL A 113 -5.80 3.74 15.77
CA VAL A 113 -6.19 4.36 14.50
C VAL A 113 -5.34 3.76 13.39
N ILE A 114 -5.99 3.19 12.37
CA ILE A 114 -5.32 2.54 11.24
C ILE A 114 -5.68 3.30 9.97
N CYS A 115 -4.67 3.74 9.22
CA CYS A 115 -4.84 4.48 7.99
C CYS A 115 -4.44 3.62 6.78
N GLY A 116 -4.90 3.99 5.58
CA GLY A 116 -4.46 3.34 4.34
C GLY A 116 -5.27 3.80 3.13
N VAL A 117 -4.69 3.70 1.94
CA VAL A 117 -5.32 4.11 0.67
C VAL A 117 -5.41 2.95 -0.32
N GLY A 118 -6.45 2.94 -1.15
CA GLY A 118 -6.65 1.89 -2.15
C GLY A 118 -6.72 0.48 -1.53
N LYS A 119 -5.95 -0.48 -2.07
CA LYS A 119 -5.97 -1.88 -1.59
C LYS A 119 -5.59 -2.02 -0.11
N SER A 120 -4.63 -1.24 0.38
CA SER A 120 -4.23 -1.29 1.79
C SER A 120 -5.32 -0.74 2.72
N GLY A 121 -6.18 0.16 2.23
CA GLY A 121 -7.38 0.61 2.95
C GLY A 121 -8.33 -0.56 3.29
N TYR A 122 -8.57 -1.47 2.35
CA TYR A 122 -9.38 -2.67 2.62
C TYR A 122 -8.73 -3.62 3.63
N ILE A 123 -7.40 -3.75 3.60
CA ILE A 123 -6.66 -4.54 4.60
C ILE A 123 -6.75 -3.87 5.98
N ALA A 124 -6.57 -2.55 6.05
CA ALA A 124 -6.71 -1.77 7.27
C ALA A 124 -8.11 -1.90 7.89
N GLN A 125 -9.17 -1.86 7.07
CA GLN A 125 -10.54 -2.09 7.55
C GLN A 125 -10.73 -3.50 8.14
N LYS A 126 -10.17 -4.54 7.51
CA LYS A 126 -10.18 -5.89 8.08
C LYS A 126 -9.41 -5.97 9.39
N LEU A 127 -8.28 -5.28 9.47
CA LEU A 127 -7.47 -5.23 10.69
C LEU A 127 -8.24 -4.55 11.83
N VAL A 128 -8.89 -3.43 11.56
CA VAL A 128 -9.77 -2.76 12.53
C VAL A 128 -10.88 -3.70 13.02
N ALA A 129 -11.54 -4.42 12.11
CA ALA A 129 -12.56 -5.40 12.49
C ALA A 129 -12.01 -6.52 13.39
N SER A 130 -10.81 -7.02 13.08
CA SER A 130 -10.12 -8.02 13.93
C SER A 130 -9.79 -7.46 15.30
N MET A 131 -9.27 -6.23 15.39
CA MET A 131 -8.92 -5.60 16.66
C MET A 131 -10.14 -5.36 17.54
N LEU A 132 -11.24 -4.87 16.95
CA LEU A 132 -12.52 -4.73 17.64
C LEU A 132 -13.03 -6.08 18.17
N SER A 133 -12.87 -7.16 17.39
CA SER A 133 -13.25 -8.52 17.79
C SER A 133 -12.40 -9.06 18.95
N LEU A 134 -11.16 -8.57 19.10
CA LEU A 134 -10.26 -8.88 20.22
C LEU A 134 -10.49 -7.95 21.44
N GLY A 135 -11.48 -7.06 21.40
CA GLY A 135 -11.79 -6.11 22.46
C GLY A 135 -10.88 -4.87 22.50
N ILE A 136 -10.07 -4.66 21.45
CA ILE A 136 -9.22 -3.47 21.31
C ILE A 136 -10.02 -2.41 20.55
N GLN A 137 -10.20 -1.23 21.15
CA GLN A 137 -10.87 -0.13 20.48
C GLN A 137 -10.05 0.32 19.27
N ALA A 138 -10.62 0.28 18.06
CA ALA A 138 -9.91 0.61 16.83
C ALA A 138 -10.80 1.37 15.84
N HIS A 139 -10.19 2.19 14.99
CA HIS A 139 -10.87 2.99 13.97
C HIS A 139 -10.05 3.06 12.68
N TYR A 140 -10.72 2.96 11.53
CA TYR A 140 -10.09 3.16 10.23
C TYR A 140 -10.24 4.63 9.81
N LEU A 141 -9.15 5.27 9.40
CA LEU A 141 -9.15 6.66 8.93
C LEU A 141 -8.63 6.72 7.50
N HIS A 142 -9.48 7.17 6.57
CA HIS A 142 -9.05 7.38 5.19
C HIS A 142 -8.19 8.67 5.11
N PRO A 143 -6.98 8.66 4.52
CA PRO A 143 -6.09 9.84 4.55
C PRO A 143 -6.67 11.12 3.92
N SER A 144 -7.54 10.99 2.90
CA SER A 144 -8.24 12.16 2.35
C SER A 144 -9.25 12.76 3.34
N GLU A 145 -9.85 11.96 4.22
CA GLU A 145 -10.80 12.42 5.24
C GLU A 145 -10.06 13.05 6.43
N ALA A 146 -8.89 12.49 6.78
CA ALA A 146 -7.98 13.04 7.77
C ALA A 146 -7.59 14.50 7.47
N LEU A 147 -7.25 14.79 6.20
CA LEU A 147 -6.85 16.13 5.75
C LEU A 147 -8.00 17.15 5.78
N HIS A 148 -9.25 16.69 5.67
CA HIS A 148 -10.44 17.55 5.60
C HIS A 148 -11.19 17.69 6.93
N GLY A 149 -10.69 17.12 8.05
CA GLY A 149 -11.21 17.41 9.39
C GLY A 149 -11.26 16.24 10.37
N ASP A 150 -11.13 14.98 9.91
CA ASP A 150 -11.26 13.81 10.80
C ASP A 150 -10.02 13.55 11.69
N LEU A 151 -8.93 14.30 11.52
CA LEU A 151 -7.82 14.28 12.48
C LEU A 151 -8.24 14.70 13.90
N GLY A 152 -9.35 15.45 14.05
CA GLY A 152 -9.93 15.76 15.35
C GLY A 152 -10.46 14.54 16.12
N VAL A 153 -10.61 13.40 15.45
CA VAL A 153 -11.01 12.13 16.06
C VAL A 153 -9.84 11.51 16.83
N VAL A 154 -8.58 11.84 16.53
CA VAL A 154 -7.40 11.27 17.19
C VAL A 154 -7.11 12.00 18.51
N THR A 155 -6.94 11.23 19.59
CA THR A 155 -6.62 11.74 20.93
C THR A 155 -5.19 11.40 21.34
N LYS A 156 -4.66 12.06 22.37
CA LYS A 156 -3.30 11.81 22.90
C LYS A 156 -3.08 10.39 23.44
N TYR A 157 -4.14 9.62 23.63
CA TYR A 157 -4.11 8.24 24.12
C TYR A 157 -4.17 7.23 22.98
N ASP A 158 -4.28 7.69 21.73
CA ASP A 158 -4.43 6.85 20.57
C ASP A 158 -3.07 6.48 19.98
N THR A 159 -3.00 5.26 19.44
CA THR A 159 -1.84 4.79 18.68
C THR A 159 -2.19 4.79 17.20
N CYS A 160 -1.38 5.42 16.35
CA CYS A 160 -1.61 5.48 14.90
C CYS A 160 -0.68 4.52 14.14
N SER A 161 -1.22 3.81 13.13
CA SER A 161 -0.46 2.92 12.25
C SER A 161 -0.90 3.10 10.79
N SER A 162 0.05 3.08 9.85
CA SER A 162 -0.15 3.27 8.40
C SER A 162 0.37 2.09 7.58
#